data_AF-W1WE62-F1
#
_entry.id   AF-W1WE62-F1
#
_cell.length_a   1.000
_cell.length_b   1.000
_cell.length_c   1.000
_cell.angle_alpha   90.00
_cell.angle_beta   90.00
_cell.angle_gamma   90.00
#
_symmetry.space_group_name_H-M   'P 1'
#
loop_
_entity.id
_entity.type
_entity.pdbx_description
1 polymer ?
#
loop_
_entity_poly.entity_id
_entity_poly.type
_entity_poly.pdbx_seq_one_letter_code
_entity_poly.pdbx_strand_id
1 'polypeptide(L)'
;VINKFGPQIDSFLNKLLKQNNLSTEYTTKVVPIISIGTKGYIGAAQVTGPASSIEQVKAVAQVEGSFNGMVRVKGLVPVDSTNPVGASRVQGVGVSAIIDLKI
;
A
#
# COMPACT_ATOMS: atom_id res chain seq x y z
N VAL A 1 -10.61 7.16 -7.99
CA VAL A 1 -9.46 8.08 -7.98
C VAL A 1 -8.15 7.31 -8.13
N ILE A 2 -7.86 6.36 -7.23
CA ILE A 2 -6.62 5.55 -7.24
C ILE A 2 -6.41 4.80 -8.57
N ASN A 3 -7.44 4.12 -9.09
CA ASN A 3 -7.34 3.41 -10.36
C ASN A 3 -7.12 4.32 -11.58
N LYS A 4 -7.38 5.64 -11.46
CA LYS A 4 -7.19 6.62 -12.55
C LYS A 4 -5.86 7.36 -12.45
N PHE A 5 -5.35 7.59 -11.25
CA PHE A 5 -4.15 8.40 -11.00
C PHE A 5 -2.97 7.60 -10.44
N GLY A 6 -3.12 6.30 -10.20
CA GLY A 6 -2.08 5.44 -9.61
C GLY A 6 -0.71 5.57 -10.28
N PRO A 7 -0.60 5.42 -11.62
CA PRO A 7 0.69 5.55 -12.32
C PRO A 7 1.34 6.94 -12.20
N GLN A 8 0.54 8.01 -12.22
CA GLN A 8 1.03 9.38 -12.07
C GLN A 8 1.51 9.64 -10.64
N ILE A 9 0.77 9.18 -9.64
CA ILE A 9 1.15 9.27 -8.23
C ILE A 9 2.42 8.46 -7.98
N ASP A 10 2.52 7.25 -8.54
CA ASP A 10 3.71 6.40 -8.44
C ASP A 10 4.94 7.09 -9.04
N SER A 11 4.80 7.62 -10.26
CA SER A 11 5.87 8.36 -10.92
C SER A 11 6.31 9.60 -10.14
N PHE A 12 5.36 10.32 -9.53
CA PHE A 12 5.66 11.45 -8.66
C PHE A 12 6.41 11.02 -7.39
N LEU A 13 5.96 9.96 -6.71
CA LEU A 13 6.62 9.42 -5.53
C LEU A 13 8.04 8.94 -5.83
N ASN A 14 8.24 8.23 -6.94
CA ASN A 14 9.57 7.78 -7.35
C ASN A 14 10.53 8.97 -7.58
N LYS A 15 10.04 10.07 -8.16
CA LYS A 15 10.83 11.31 -8.31
C LYS A 15 11.12 11.96 -6.96
N LEU A 16 10.12 12.10 -6.10
CA LEU A 16 10.25 12.70 -4.77
C LEU A 16 11.28 11.93 -3.92
N LEU A 17 11.17 10.61 -3.85
CA LEU A 17 12.09 9.76 -3.09
C LEU A 17 13.51 9.83 -3.66
N LYS A 18 13.65 9.84 -4.99
CA LYS A 18 14.95 10.01 -5.65
C LYS A 18 15.62 11.34 -5.32
N GLN A 19 14.86 12.44 -5.29
CA GLN A 19 15.37 13.76 -4.87
C GLN A 19 15.89 13.77 -3.43
N ASN A 20 15.41 12.87 -2.59
CA ASN A 20 15.83 12.72 -1.19
C ASN A 20 16.82 11.55 -0.99
N ASN A 21 17.41 11.00 -2.07
CA ASN A 21 18.33 9.85 -2.02
C ASN A 21 17.72 8.57 -1.40
N LEU A 22 16.39 8.41 -1.48
CA LEU A 22 15.63 7.27 -0.98
C LEU A 22 15.02 6.44 -2.11
N SER A 23 15.60 6.50 -3.31
CA SER A 23 15.12 5.71 -4.45
C SER A 23 15.31 4.21 -4.24
N THR A 24 14.55 3.42 -5.01
CA THR A 24 14.63 1.97 -5.05
C THR A 24 14.88 1.52 -6.49
N GLU A 25 15.63 0.44 -6.66
CA GLU A 25 15.79 -0.24 -7.95
C GLU A 25 14.68 -1.27 -8.20
N TYR A 26 13.85 -1.54 -7.18
CA TYR A 26 12.71 -2.43 -7.28
C TYR A 26 11.51 -1.75 -7.94
N THR A 27 10.62 -2.55 -8.53
CA THR A 27 9.38 -2.06 -9.12
C THR A 27 8.46 -1.50 -8.04
N THR A 28 7.79 -0.40 -8.35
CA THR A 28 6.78 0.22 -7.50
C THR A 28 5.41 0.25 -8.16
N LYS A 29 4.36 0.27 -7.34
CA LYS A 29 2.97 0.35 -7.78
C LYS A 29 2.12 0.99 -6.69
N VAL A 30 1.18 1.85 -7.08
CA VAL A 30 0.16 2.39 -6.17
C VAL A 30 -1.09 1.51 -6.20
N VAL A 31 -1.55 1.09 -5.02
CA VAL A 31 -2.72 0.22 -4.80
C VAL A 31 -3.61 0.79 -3.68
N PRO A 32 -4.91 0.45 -3.65
CA PRO A 32 -5.79 0.89 -2.56
C PRO A 32 -5.43 0.23 -1.22
N ILE A 33 -5.67 0.97 -0.13
CA ILE A 33 -5.69 0.43 1.24
C ILE A 33 -7.12 0.03 1.59
N ILE A 34 -7.28 -1.22 2.03
CA ILE A 34 -8.54 -1.79 2.50
C ILE A 34 -8.47 -2.06 4.01
N SER A 35 -9.52 -1.73 4.75
CA SER A 35 -9.58 -2.03 6.18
C SER A 35 -10.06 -3.47 6.42
N ILE A 36 -9.40 -4.21 7.32
CA ILE A 36 -9.90 -5.50 7.80
C ILE A 36 -10.91 -5.24 8.94
N GLY A 37 -12.14 -5.72 8.79
CA GLY A 37 -13.20 -5.64 9.81
C GLY A 37 -14.18 -4.47 9.64
N THR A 38 -13.81 -3.43 8.89
CA THR A 38 -14.74 -2.36 8.47
C THR A 38 -14.81 -2.32 6.94
N LYS A 39 -16.02 -2.27 6.39
CA LYS A 39 -16.21 -2.14 4.94
C LYS A 39 -15.85 -0.72 4.51
N GLY A 40 -14.67 -0.52 3.93
CA GLY A 40 -14.28 0.77 3.36
C GLY A 40 -12.88 0.81 2.75
N TYR A 41 -12.75 1.53 1.63
CA TYR A 41 -11.48 2.00 1.12
C TYR A 41 -11.06 3.22 1.93
N ILE A 42 -9.89 3.17 2.55
CA ILE A 42 -9.45 4.21 3.50
C ILE A 42 -8.30 5.08 2.98
N GLY A 43 -7.71 4.70 1.83
CA GLY A 43 -6.61 5.46 1.22
C GLY A 43 -5.91 4.67 0.11
N ALA A 44 -4.70 5.07 -0.22
CA ALA A 44 -3.79 4.36 -1.12
C ALA A 44 -2.42 4.16 -0.49
N ALA A 45 -1.69 3.17 -0.98
CA ALA A 45 -0.31 2.92 -0.62
C ALA A 45 0.50 2.65 -1.88
N GLN A 46 1.75 3.10 -1.88
CA GLN A 46 2.76 2.59 -2.79
C GLN A 46 3.39 1.34 -2.18
N VAL A 47 3.52 0.30 -3.00
CA VAL A 47 4.25 -0.92 -2.66
C VAL A 47 5.51 -1.04 -3.51
N THR A 48 6.54 -1.69 -2.97
CA THR A 48 7.83 -1.92 -3.64
C THR A 48 8.32 -3.36 -3.47
N GLY A 49 8.90 -3.93 -4.53
CA GLY A 49 9.44 -5.29 -4.53
C GLY A 49 9.77 -5.80 -5.94
N PRO A 50 10.13 -7.09 -6.09
CA PRO A 50 10.37 -7.71 -7.39
C PRO A 50 9.15 -7.57 -8.32
N ALA A 51 9.39 -7.34 -9.62
CA ALA A 51 8.33 -7.11 -10.60
C ALA A 51 7.24 -8.19 -10.58
N SER A 52 7.65 -9.46 -10.57
CA SER A 52 6.74 -10.62 -10.53
C SER A 52 5.86 -10.67 -9.29
N SER A 53 6.33 -10.11 -8.16
CA SER A 53 5.56 -10.04 -6.93
C SER A 53 4.66 -8.80 -6.92
N ILE A 54 5.13 -7.66 -7.44
CA ILE A 54 4.34 -6.41 -7.51
C ILE A 54 3.10 -6.56 -8.38
N GLU A 55 3.19 -7.32 -9.47
CA GLU A 55 2.05 -7.63 -10.33
C GLU A 55 0.92 -8.35 -9.60
N GLN A 56 1.28 -9.23 -8.65
CA GLN A 56 0.31 -9.98 -7.83
C GLN A 56 -0.43 -9.10 -6.83
N VAL A 57 0.16 -7.98 -6.41
CA VAL A 57 -0.46 -7.09 -5.41
C VAL A 57 -1.66 -6.36 -6.01
N LYS A 58 -2.81 -6.51 -5.34
CA LYS A 58 -4.05 -5.82 -5.70
C LYS A 58 -4.47 -4.78 -4.67
N ALA A 59 -4.07 -4.93 -3.41
CA ALA A 59 -4.37 -3.99 -2.34
C ALA A 59 -3.33 -4.08 -1.21
N VAL A 60 -3.39 -3.14 -0.29
CA VAL A 60 -2.76 -3.23 1.03
C VAL A 60 -3.86 -3.39 2.07
N ALA A 61 -3.83 -4.49 2.82
CA ALA A 61 -4.72 -4.70 3.94
C ALA A 61 -4.19 -3.93 5.17
N GLN A 62 -5.05 -3.13 5.78
CA GLN A 62 -4.78 -2.45 7.04
C GLN A 62 -5.45 -3.21 8.19
N VAL A 63 -4.66 -3.59 9.18
CA VAL A 63 -5.13 -4.12 10.46
C VAL A 63 -4.82 -3.08 11.54
N GLU A 64 -5.84 -2.68 12.29
CA GLU A 64 -5.67 -1.76 13.40
C GLU A 64 -5.82 -2.47 14.74
N GLY A 65 -5.02 -2.03 15.71
CA GLY A 65 -5.11 -2.49 17.09
C GLY A 65 -4.76 -1.38 18.07
N SER A 66 -4.99 -1.65 19.35
CA SER A 66 -4.56 -0.79 20.44
C SER A 66 -3.63 -1.58 21.36
N PHE A 67 -2.43 -1.04 21.60
CA PHE A 67 -1.49 -1.59 22.56
C PHE A 67 -1.67 -0.86 23.89
N ASN A 68 -2.12 -1.61 24.89
CA ASN A 68 -2.40 -1.14 26.26
C ASN A 68 -3.34 0.09 26.33
N GLY A 69 -4.21 0.31 25.34
CA GLY A 69 -5.11 1.47 25.31
C GLY A 69 -4.44 2.81 24.99
N MET A 70 -3.11 2.85 24.94
CA MET A 70 -2.33 4.10 24.80
C MET A 70 -1.76 4.30 23.41
N VAL A 71 -1.45 3.22 22.69
CA VAL A 71 -0.80 3.29 21.38
C VAL A 71 -1.68 2.63 20.33
N ARG A 72 -2.13 3.42 19.35
CA ARG A 72 -2.80 2.89 18.16
C ARG A 72 -1.75 2.35 17.21
N VAL A 73 -1.87 1.06 16.87
CA VAL A 73 -0.99 0.39 15.93
C VAL A 73 -1.72 0.13 14.61
N LYS A 74 -1.01 0.29 13.50
CA LYS A 74 -1.52 -0.01 12.15
C LYS A 74 -0.53 -0.92 11.44
N GLY A 75 -0.95 -2.16 11.17
CA GLY A 75 -0.24 -3.08 10.29
C GLY A 75 -0.70 -2.88 8.85
N LEU A 76 0.24 -2.75 7.93
CA LEU A 76 -0.03 -2.65 6.50
C LEU A 76 0.60 -3.84 5.78
N VAL A 77 -0.22 -4.64 5.11
CA VAL A 77 0.20 -5.90 4.49
C VAL A 77 -0.21 -5.91 3.01
N PRO A 78 0.75 -5.96 2.06
CA PRO A 78 0.43 -6.16 0.65
C PRO A 78 -0.25 -7.51 0.42
N VAL A 79 -1.38 -7.49 -0.30
CA VAL A 79 -2.21 -8.68 -0.54
C VAL A 79 -2.64 -8.82 -2.00
N ASP A 80 -2.97 -10.04 -2.39
CA ASP A 80 -3.35 -10.48 -3.74
C ASP A 80 -4.83 -10.26 -4.11
N SER A 81 -5.60 -9.67 -3.18
CA SER A 81 -7.05 -9.48 -3.31
C SER A 81 -7.49 -8.14 -2.74
N THR A 82 -8.47 -7.51 -3.38
CA THR A 82 -9.19 -6.33 -2.86
C THR A 82 -10.31 -6.71 -1.89
N ASN A 83 -10.69 -7.99 -1.84
CA ASN A 83 -11.61 -8.52 -0.83
C ASN A 83 -10.79 -9.01 0.37
N PRO A 84 -10.95 -8.41 1.57
CA PRO A 84 -10.17 -8.80 2.74
C PRO A 84 -10.47 -10.23 3.23
N VAL A 85 -11.63 -10.80 2.88
CA VAL A 85 -11.96 -12.20 3.20
C VAL A 85 -11.24 -13.12 2.21
N GLY A 86 -10.27 -13.88 2.71
CA GLY A 86 -9.48 -14.84 1.91
C GLY A 86 -8.29 -14.25 1.17
N ALA A 87 -7.93 -12.98 1.43
CA ALA A 87 -6.73 -12.37 0.88
C ALA A 87 -5.45 -13.02 1.43
N SER A 88 -4.47 -13.28 0.56
CA SER A 88 -3.16 -13.80 0.94
C SER A 88 -2.09 -12.73 0.86
N ARG A 89 -1.15 -12.75 1.81
CA ARG A 89 0.02 -11.87 1.79
C ARG A 89 0.89 -12.18 0.58
N VAL A 90 1.24 -11.14 -0.17
CA VAL A 90 2.26 -11.25 -1.22
C VAL A 90 3.64 -11.13 -0.58
N GLN A 91 4.47 -12.15 -0.74
CA GLN A 91 5.80 -12.20 -0.15
C GLN A 91 6.81 -11.38 -0.96
N GLY A 92 7.84 -10.86 -0.27
CA GLY A 92 8.88 -10.05 -0.90
C GLY A 92 8.44 -8.63 -1.30
N VAL A 93 7.23 -8.21 -0.91
CA VAL A 93 6.70 -6.86 -1.18
C VAL A 93 6.47 -6.12 0.14
N GLY A 94 6.92 -4.86 0.16
CA GLY A 94 6.72 -3.93 1.28
C GLY A 94 5.91 -2.70 0.86
N VAL A 95 5.43 -1.94 1.85
CA VAL A 95 4.84 -0.62 1.63
C VAL A 95 5.94 0.43 1.68
N SER A 96 6.06 1.24 0.63
CA SER A 96 7.06 2.32 0.54
C SER A 96 6.48 3.69 0.88
N ALA A 97 5.18 3.91 0.66
CA ALA A 97 4.51 5.17 0.99
C ALA A 97 3.02 4.97 1.25
N ILE A 98 2.45 5.87 2.05
CA ILE A 98 1.00 6.01 2.26
C ILE A 98 0.55 7.30 1.57
N ILE A 99 -0.63 7.26 0.96
CA ILE A 99 -1.21 8.35 0.19
C ILE A 99 -2.58 8.67 0.79
N ASP A 100 -2.66 9.84 1.43
CA ASP A 100 -3.91 10.40 1.92
C ASP A 100 -4.63 11.12 0.79
N LEU A 101 -5.85 10.67 0.48
CA LEU A 101 -6.69 11.30 -0.52
C LEU A 101 -7.64 12.28 0.17
N LYS A 102 -7.48 13.56 -0.11
CA LYS A 102 -8.50 14.55 0.21
C LYS A 102 -9.55 14.52 -0.91
N ILE A 103 -10.69 13.92 -0.61
CA ILE A 103 -11.88 13.87 -1.48
C ILE A 103 -12.97 14.75 -0.85
#